data_AF-W7CIJ1-F1
#
_entry.id   AF-W7CIJ1-F1
#
_cell.length_a   1.000
_cell.length_b   1.000
_cell.length_c   1.000
_cell.angle_alpha   90.00
_cell.angle_beta   90.00
_cell.angle_gamma   90.00
#
_symmetry.space_group_name_H-M   'P 1'
#
loop_
_entity.id
_entity.type
_entity.pdbx_description
1 polymer ?
#
loop_
_entity_poly.entity_id
_entity_poly.type
_entity_poly.pdbx_seq_one_letter_code
_entity_poly.pdbx_strand_id
1 'polypeptide(L)'
;MKNLLHLKVTKKSNAITDYDNSIDKLKTEKRITEINANSFIDSINKKRDGYYYIGRNDCEYCQEFLPKLSKHMGTESINFSYLDSNKQKELQNENFEKIIDTLKLETVPALFKISNGKITTYDTDKDQLKSFIN
;
A
#
# COMPACT_ATOMS: atom_id res chain seq x y z
N MET A 1 22.10 43.47 -0.92
CA MET A 1 22.16 42.52 -2.05
C MET A 1 22.24 41.10 -1.52
N LYS A 2 21.59 40.18 -2.24
CA LYS A 2 21.57 38.71 -2.10
C LYS A 2 20.71 38.14 -0.95
N ASN A 3 19.42 38.15 -1.28
CA ASN A 3 18.43 37.15 -0.95
C ASN A 3 19.03 35.73 -1.00
N LEU A 4 18.96 34.99 0.11
CA LEU A 4 19.28 33.56 0.18
C LEU A 4 18.03 32.75 0.58
N LEU A 5 16.90 33.07 -0.05
CA LEU A 5 16.02 32.02 -0.53
C LEU A 5 16.86 31.19 -1.49
N HIS A 6 17.24 29.97 -1.13
CA HIS A 6 17.45 28.77 -1.98
C HIS A 6 18.25 27.74 -1.18
N LEU A 7 17.76 26.49 -1.19
CA LEU A 7 18.26 25.27 -0.52
C LEU A 7 17.57 24.90 0.80
N LYS A 8 16.22 24.82 0.80
CA LYS A 8 15.58 23.70 1.51
C LYS A 8 15.73 22.45 0.63
N VAL A 9 16.94 21.90 0.56
CA VAL A 9 17.11 20.50 0.14
C VAL A 9 16.72 19.69 1.37
N THR A 10 15.45 19.33 1.47
CA THR A 10 14.91 18.55 2.59
C THR A 10 15.58 17.18 2.60
N LYS A 11 16.46 16.95 3.57
CA LYS A 11 17.04 15.65 3.88
C LYS A 11 15.87 14.68 4.17
N LYS A 12 15.62 13.72 3.28
CA LYS A 12 14.60 12.68 3.47
C LYS A 12 14.89 11.96 4.80
N SER A 13 13.86 11.72 5.63
CA SER A 13 14.08 11.07 6.93
C SER A 13 14.51 9.61 6.72
N ASN A 14 15.21 9.06 7.71
CA ASN A 14 15.65 7.66 7.68
C ASN A 14 14.43 6.72 7.54
N ALA A 15 13.35 6.97 8.27
CA ALA A 15 12.14 6.15 8.24
C ALA A 15 11.46 6.11 6.86
N ILE A 16 11.40 7.24 6.15
CA ILE A 16 10.86 7.28 4.78
C ILE A 16 11.77 6.46 3.85
N THR A 17 13.08 6.60 3.99
CA THR A 17 14.07 5.86 3.19
C THR A 17 14.00 4.36 3.45
N ASP A 18 13.85 3.95 4.72
CA ASP A 18 13.74 2.56 5.13
C ASP A 18 12.46 1.90 4.60
N TYR A 19 11.34 2.63 4.60
CA TYR A 19 10.10 2.18 4.01
C TYR A 19 10.25 1.94 2.50
N ASP A 20 10.81 2.92 1.77
CA ASP A 20 11.00 2.81 0.32
C ASP A 20 11.93 1.64 -0.02
N ASN A 21 13.04 1.49 0.71
CA ASN A 21 13.96 0.37 0.57
C ASN A 21 13.27 -0.98 0.84
N SER A 22 12.35 -1.03 1.81
CA SER A 22 11.58 -2.23 2.14
C SER A 22 10.61 -2.60 1.01
N ILE A 23 9.89 -1.62 0.45
CA ILE A 23 9.02 -1.82 -0.71
C ILE A 23 9.84 -2.27 -1.92
N ASP A 24 10.96 -1.63 -2.21
CA ASP A 24 11.86 -2.01 -3.32
C ASP A 24 12.38 -3.43 -3.17
N LYS A 25 12.83 -3.80 -1.96
CA LYS A 25 13.24 -5.18 -1.66
C LYS A 25 12.11 -6.18 -1.91
N LEU A 26 10.90 -5.91 -1.41
CA LEU A 26 9.75 -6.80 -1.60
C LEU A 26 9.37 -6.94 -3.08
N LYS A 27 9.51 -5.88 -3.89
CA LYS A 27 9.33 -5.93 -5.35
C LYS A 27 10.40 -6.79 -6.01
N THR A 28 11.68 -6.58 -5.67
CA THR A 28 12.80 -7.37 -6.22
C THR A 28 12.68 -8.86 -5.89
N GLU A 29 12.23 -9.18 -4.67
CA GLU A 29 11.95 -10.55 -4.21
C GLU A 29 10.63 -11.12 -4.78
N LYS A 30 9.89 -10.36 -5.60
CA LYS A 30 8.58 -10.72 -6.16
C LYS A 30 7.52 -11.09 -5.11
N ARG A 31 7.65 -10.53 -3.90
CA ARG A 31 6.72 -10.74 -2.79
C ARG A 31 5.54 -9.78 -2.83
N ILE A 32 5.71 -8.65 -3.52
CA ILE A 32 4.64 -7.70 -3.86
C ILE A 32 4.78 -7.24 -5.30
N THR A 33 3.66 -6.83 -5.90
CA THR A 33 3.62 -6.11 -7.19
C THR A 33 3.09 -4.70 -6.96
N GLU A 34 3.84 -3.68 -7.36
CA GLU A 34 3.32 -2.29 -7.34
C GLU A 34 2.25 -2.12 -8.42
N ILE A 35 1.11 -1.55 -8.04
CA ILE A 35 -0.02 -1.26 -8.92
C ILE A 35 -0.48 0.19 -8.74
N ASN A 36 -1.29 0.67 -9.68
CA ASN A 36 -2.00 1.95 -9.56
C ASN A 36 -3.50 1.73 -9.32
N ALA A 37 -4.24 2.81 -9.10
CA ALA A 37 -5.68 2.74 -8.84
C ALA A 37 -6.48 2.09 -9.98
N ASN A 38 -6.07 2.28 -11.23
CA ASN A 38 -6.73 1.66 -12.39
C ASN A 38 -6.63 0.13 -12.31
N SER A 39 -5.43 -0.39 -12.07
CA SER A 39 -5.18 -1.83 -11.91
C SER A 39 -5.95 -2.43 -10.74
N PHE A 40 -6.10 -1.69 -9.64
CA PHE A 40 -6.89 -2.13 -8.48
C PHE A 40 -8.39 -2.24 -8.82
N ILE A 41 -8.98 -1.22 -9.45
CA ILE A 41 -10.38 -1.28 -9.92
C ILE A 41 -10.57 -2.44 -10.91
N ASP A 42 -9.60 -2.63 -11.81
CA ASP A 42 -9.59 -3.75 -12.74
C ASP A 42 -9.61 -5.11 -12.01
N SER A 43 -8.88 -5.23 -10.91
CA SER A 43 -8.89 -6.43 -10.07
C SER A 43 -10.23 -6.67 -9.39
N ILE A 44 -10.91 -5.62 -8.92
CA ILE A 44 -12.28 -5.73 -8.39
C ILE A 44 -13.23 -6.23 -9.49
N ASN A 45 -13.24 -5.54 -10.64
CA ASN A 45 -14.16 -5.84 -11.74
C ASN A 45 -13.96 -7.26 -12.29
N LYS A 46 -12.71 -7.72 -12.38
CA LYS A 46 -12.35 -9.04 -12.87
C LYS A 46 -12.33 -10.11 -11.78
N LYS A 47 -12.70 -9.77 -10.54
CA LYS A 47 -12.70 -10.67 -9.37
C LYS A 47 -11.35 -11.39 -9.20
N ARG A 48 -10.25 -10.65 -9.37
CA ARG A 48 -8.90 -11.21 -9.24
C ARG A 48 -8.55 -11.39 -7.77
N ASP A 49 -8.50 -12.65 -7.38
CA ASP A 49 -8.14 -13.04 -6.03
C ASP A 49 -6.72 -12.57 -5.68
N GLY A 50 -6.57 -12.09 -4.44
CA GLY A 50 -5.30 -11.59 -3.93
C GLY A 50 -5.46 -10.65 -2.76
N TYR A 51 -4.31 -10.20 -2.27
CA TYR A 51 -4.18 -9.24 -1.18
C TYR A 51 -3.69 -7.90 -1.71
N TYR A 52 -4.22 -6.82 -1.16
CA TYR A 52 -3.93 -5.47 -1.63
C TYR A 52 -3.61 -4.60 -0.42
N TYR A 53 -2.39 -4.06 -0.41
CA TYR A 53 -1.90 -3.15 0.62
C TYR A 53 -1.85 -1.73 0.08
N ILE A 54 -2.52 -0.80 0.76
CA ILE A 54 -2.49 0.63 0.47
C ILE A 54 -1.72 1.33 1.60
N GLY A 55 -0.63 2.02 1.23
CA GLY A 55 0.25 2.69 2.18
C GLY A 55 0.93 3.91 1.58
N ARG A 56 1.85 4.50 2.34
CA ARG A 56 2.74 5.59 1.90
C ARG A 56 3.91 5.72 2.86
N ASN A 57 5.02 6.24 2.35
CA ASN A 57 6.29 6.28 3.04
C ASN A 57 6.41 7.36 4.13
N ASP A 58 5.56 8.39 4.12
CA ASP A 58 5.50 9.49 5.10
C ASP A 58 4.47 9.25 6.22
N CYS A 59 4.00 8.01 6.38
CA CYS A 59 3.00 7.58 7.34
C CYS A 59 3.63 6.65 8.38
N GLU A 60 3.75 7.10 9.63
CA GLU A 60 4.34 6.31 10.73
C GLU A 60 3.65 4.95 10.92
N TYR A 61 2.32 4.92 10.93
CA TYR A 61 1.57 3.65 11.02
C TYR A 61 1.84 2.70 9.85
N CYS A 62 2.07 3.24 8.65
CA CYS A 62 2.41 2.45 7.46
C CYS A 62 3.83 1.88 7.58
N GLN A 63 4.77 2.69 8.10
CA GLN A 63 6.15 2.28 8.41
C GLN A 63 6.19 1.18 9.46
N GLU A 64 5.33 1.23 10.48
CA GLU A 64 5.24 0.19 11.51
C GLU A 64 4.54 -1.09 11.02
N PHE A 65 3.55 -0.96 10.14
CA PHE A 65 2.73 -2.08 9.70
C PHE A 65 3.43 -2.93 8.62
N LEU A 66 4.10 -2.32 7.66
CA LEU A 66 4.75 -3.03 6.55
C LEU A 66 5.73 -4.14 7.02
N PRO A 67 6.58 -3.95 8.05
CA PRO A 67 7.42 -5.02 8.59
C PRO A 67 6.62 -6.19 9.17
N LYS A 68 5.46 -5.94 9.79
CA LYS A 68 4.58 -6.99 10.33
C LYS A 68 3.94 -7.77 9.19
N LEU A 69 3.40 -7.06 8.21
CA LEU A 69 2.79 -7.64 7.01
C LEU A 69 3.79 -8.46 6.18
N SER A 70 4.99 -7.94 5.96
CA SER A 70 5.99 -8.59 5.12
C SER A 70 6.38 -9.97 5.64
N LYS A 71 6.36 -10.22 6.96
CA LYS A 71 6.63 -11.56 7.52
C LYS A 71 5.66 -12.64 7.01
N HIS A 72 4.51 -12.25 6.48
CA HIS A 72 3.48 -13.13 5.92
C HIS A 72 3.44 -13.13 4.39
N MET A 73 4.26 -12.30 3.72
CA MET A 73 4.41 -12.30 2.27
C MET A 73 5.45 -13.36 1.88
N GLY A 74 5.00 -14.54 1.45
CA GLY A 74 5.87 -15.60 0.91
C GLY A 74 6.27 -15.38 -0.55
N THR A 75 7.10 -16.27 -1.10
CA THR A 75 7.53 -16.22 -2.52
C THR A 75 6.61 -16.97 -3.48
N GLU A 76 5.63 -17.75 -2.99
CA GLU A 76 4.70 -18.51 -3.83
C GLU A 76 3.25 -18.52 -3.29
N SER A 77 2.29 -18.72 -4.21
CA SER A 77 0.81 -18.84 -4.07
C SER A 77 0.01 -17.59 -3.67
N ILE A 78 0.59 -16.66 -2.91
CA ILE A 78 -0.16 -15.51 -2.38
C ILE A 78 0.23 -14.22 -3.12
N ASN A 79 -0.68 -13.72 -3.97
CA ASN A 79 -0.48 -12.48 -4.71
C ASN A 79 -0.73 -11.26 -3.82
N PHE A 80 0.34 -10.53 -3.47
CA PHE A 80 0.22 -9.21 -2.85
C PHE A 80 0.44 -8.10 -3.87
N SER A 81 -0.45 -7.12 -3.87
CA SER A 81 -0.30 -5.87 -4.62
C SER A 81 -0.11 -4.70 -3.66
N TYR A 82 0.77 -3.76 -4.01
CA TYR A 82 1.00 -2.53 -3.26
C TYR A 82 0.55 -1.31 -4.07
N LEU A 83 -0.17 -0.40 -3.42
CA LEU A 83 -0.57 0.87 -4.00
C LEU A 83 -0.10 2.02 -3.09
N ASP A 84 0.74 2.88 -3.65
CA ASP A 84 1.20 4.10 -2.97
C ASP A 84 0.14 5.19 -3.08
N SER A 85 -0.45 5.54 -1.94
CA SER A 85 -1.53 6.51 -1.83
C SER A 85 -1.09 7.97 -2.08
N ASN A 86 0.16 8.35 -1.79
CA ASN A 86 0.65 9.69 -2.14
C ASN A 86 0.81 9.80 -3.66
N LYS A 87 1.41 8.79 -4.28
CA LYS A 87 1.57 8.74 -5.74
C LYS A 87 0.23 8.83 -6.47
N GLN A 88 -0.82 8.18 -5.97
CA GLN A 88 -2.14 8.27 -6.61
C GLN A 88 -2.77 9.67 -6.47
N LYS A 89 -2.62 10.31 -5.30
CA LYS A 89 -3.10 11.68 -5.05
C LYS A 89 -2.36 12.71 -5.90
N GLU A 90 -1.04 12.60 -5.99
CA GLU A 90 -0.20 13.47 -6.83
C GLU A 90 -0.58 13.38 -8.31
N LEU A 91 -0.89 12.17 -8.79
CA LEU A 91 -1.35 11.92 -10.15
C LEU A 91 -2.83 12.31 -10.38
N GLN A 92 -3.55 12.75 -9.35
CA GLN A 92 -4.99 13.07 -9.39
C GLN A 92 -5.81 11.95 -10.05
N ASN A 93 -5.50 10.70 -9.69
CA ASN A 93 -6.16 9.56 -10.32
C ASN A 93 -7.62 9.44 -9.83
N GLU A 94 -8.60 9.71 -10.70
CA GLU A 94 -10.03 9.62 -10.39
C GLU A 94 -10.46 8.24 -9.86
N ASN A 95 -9.79 7.16 -10.29
CA ASN A 95 -10.10 5.83 -9.77
C ASN A 95 -9.60 5.64 -8.34
N PHE A 96 -8.65 6.46 -7.85
CA PHE A 96 -8.25 6.43 -6.45
C PHE A 96 -9.35 6.98 -5.55
N GLU A 97 -10.03 8.06 -5.96
CA GLU A 97 -11.22 8.56 -5.25
C GLU A 97 -12.33 7.51 -5.22
N LYS A 98 -12.58 6.82 -6.35
CA LYS A 98 -13.54 5.69 -6.37
C LYS A 98 -13.15 4.56 -5.42
N ILE A 99 -11.86 4.27 -5.27
CA ILE A 99 -11.37 3.28 -4.31
C ILE A 99 -11.70 3.74 -2.88
N ILE A 100 -11.44 5.01 -2.57
CA ILE A 100 -11.75 5.60 -1.26
C ILE A 100 -13.23 5.43 -0.94
N ASP A 101 -14.11 5.79 -1.87
CA ASP A 101 -15.57 5.68 -1.69
C ASP A 101 -16.04 4.22 -1.59
N THR A 102 -15.58 3.36 -2.50
CA THR A 102 -16.02 1.96 -2.59
C THR A 102 -15.61 1.16 -1.36
N LEU A 103 -14.39 1.39 -0.87
CA LEU A 103 -13.84 0.66 0.27
C LEU A 103 -14.13 1.35 1.60
N LYS A 104 -14.67 2.58 1.58
CA LYS A 104 -14.74 3.47 2.73
C LYS A 104 -13.38 3.61 3.40
N LEU A 105 -12.34 3.85 2.60
CA LEU A 105 -10.96 3.95 3.06
C LEU A 105 -10.74 5.28 3.79
N GLU A 106 -10.89 5.28 5.11
CA GLU A 106 -10.70 6.48 5.92
C GLU A 106 -9.22 6.80 6.17
N THR A 107 -8.38 5.77 6.34
CA THR A 107 -6.97 5.92 6.72
C THR A 107 -6.08 4.85 6.08
N VAL A 108 -4.79 5.15 5.98
CA VAL A 108 -3.73 4.18 5.68
C VAL A 108 -2.87 3.94 6.93
N PRO A 109 -2.27 2.74 7.11
CA PRO A 109 -2.24 1.60 6.20
C PRO A 109 -3.60 0.88 6.08
N ALA A 110 -3.88 0.29 4.92
CA ALA A 110 -5.05 -0.57 4.74
C ALA A 110 -4.67 -1.85 4.00
N LEU A 111 -5.26 -2.96 4.42
CA LEU A 111 -5.05 -4.29 3.82
C LEU A 111 -6.40 -4.89 3.46
N PHE A 112 -6.53 -5.33 2.22
CA PHE A 112 -7.73 -5.93 1.68
C PHE A 112 -7.44 -7.31 1.11
N LYS A 113 -8.43 -8.20 1.16
CA LYS A 113 -8.46 -9.48 0.46
C LYS A 113 -9.61 -9.46 -0.52
N ILE A 114 -9.33 -9.71 -1.79
CA ILE A 114 -10.34 -10.07 -2.79
C ILE A 114 -10.32 -11.60 -2.88
N SER A 115 -11.48 -12.23 -2.69
CA SER A 115 -11.65 -13.66 -2.89
C SER A 115 -13.04 -13.95 -3.45
N ASN A 116 -13.11 -14.62 -4.59
CA ASN A 116 -14.35 -14.92 -5.30
C ASN A 116 -15.22 -13.67 -5.54
N GLY A 117 -14.57 -12.52 -5.81
CA GLY A 117 -15.23 -11.23 -5.99
C GLY A 117 -15.77 -10.56 -4.72
N LYS A 118 -15.57 -11.16 -3.54
CA LYS A 118 -15.84 -10.53 -2.25
C LYS A 118 -14.61 -9.78 -1.78
N ILE A 119 -14.80 -8.53 -1.38
CA ILE A 119 -13.76 -7.71 -0.74
C ILE A 119 -13.92 -7.82 0.78
N THR A 120 -12.85 -8.16 1.48
CA THR A 120 -12.78 -8.16 2.94
C THR A 120 -11.63 -7.25 3.38
N THR A 121 -11.91 -6.35 4.31
CA THR A 121 -10.91 -5.44 4.89
C THR A 121 -10.35 -6.08 6.15
N TYR A 122 -9.04 -6.02 6.33
CA TYR A 122 -8.39 -6.39 7.59
C TYR A 122 -8.70 -5.35 8.66
N ASP A 123 -9.25 -5.81 9.79
CA ASP A 123 -9.57 -4.98 10.94
C ASP A 123 -8.65 -5.36 12.10
N THR A 124 -7.81 -4.43 12.56
CA THR A 124 -6.82 -4.70 13.61
C THR A 124 -7.44 -5.09 14.96
N ASP A 125 -8.69 -4.71 15.22
CA ASP A 125 -9.37 -5.00 16.47
C ASP A 125 -10.08 -6.36 16.44
N LYS A 126 -10.40 -6.86 15.24
CA LYS A 126 -11.19 -8.09 15.05
C LYS A 126 -10.36 -9.25 14.49
N ASP A 127 -9.35 -8.96 13.69
CA ASP A 127 -8.64 -9.96 12.90
C ASP A 127 -7.22 -10.19 13.44
N GLN A 128 -6.80 -11.45 13.42
CA GLN A 128 -5.39 -11.78 13.54
C GLN A 128 -4.75 -11.80 12.15
N LEU A 129 -3.70 -11.01 11.95
CA LEU A 129 -3.03 -10.86 10.64
C LEU A 129 -2.67 -12.20 9.98
N LYS A 130 -2.17 -13.16 10.77
CA LYS A 130 -1.82 -14.50 10.28
C LYS A 130 -3.05 -15.26 9.75
N SER A 131 -4.19 -15.15 10.42
CA SER A 131 -5.45 -15.81 10.03
C SER A 131 -6.17 -15.09 8.90
N PHE A 132 -5.94 -13.79 8.75
CA PHE A 132 -6.44 -13.04 7.61
C PHE A 132 -5.74 -13.46 6.30
N ILE A 133 -4.43 -13.73 6.37
CA ILE A 133 -3.58 -14.06 5.22
C ILE A 133 -3.60 -15.55 4.87
N ASN A 134 -3.73 -16.45 5.85
CA ASN A 134 -3.71 -17.92 5.66
C ASN A 134 -5.09 -18.55 5.71
#